data_AF-K7KXZ6-F1
#
_entry.id   AF-K7KXZ6-F1
#
_cell.length_a   1.000
_cell.length_b   1.000
_cell.length_c   1.000
_cell.angle_alpha   90.00
_cell.angle_beta   90.00
_cell.angle_gamma   90.00
#
_symmetry.space_group_name_H-M   'P 1'
#
loop_
_entity.id
_entity.type
_entity.pdbx_description
1 polymer ?
#
loop_
_entity_poly.entity_id
_entity_poly.type
_entity_poly.pdbx_seq_one_letter_code
_entity_poly.pdbx_strand_id
1 'polypeptide(L)' 'MEAKTKSWVVLPFLLLVAIFMQQCVHGGSQVPCLFVFGDFLFDNGNNNKLPTTTKSNYKPYGIDFPIGPT' A
#
# COMPACT_ATOMS: atom_id res chain seq x y z
N MET A 1 -23.41 -38.57 -28.38
CA MET A 1 -22.11 -38.86 -27.74
C MET A 1 -21.86 -37.76 -26.74
N GLU A 2 -21.99 -38.03 -25.44
CA GLU A 2 -21.71 -37.01 -24.42
C GLU A 2 -20.20 -36.89 -24.23
N ALA A 3 -19.62 -35.77 -24.65
CA ALA A 3 -18.23 -35.46 -24.37
C ALA A 3 -18.10 -35.18 -22.86
N LYS A 4 -17.55 -36.14 -22.11
CA LYS A 4 -17.22 -35.92 -20.71
C LYS A 4 -15.97 -35.05 -20.62
N THR A 5 -16.12 -33.80 -20.18
CA THR A 5 -14.97 -32.93 -19.89
C THR A 5 -14.10 -33.58 -18.82
N LYS A 6 -12.80 -33.70 -19.09
CA LYS A 6 -11.84 -34.27 -18.14
C LYS A 6 -11.66 -33.30 -16.97
N SER A 7 -12.25 -33.59 -15.81
CA SER A 7 -12.18 -32.71 -14.63
C SER A 7 -10.74 -32.29 -14.28
N TRP A 8 -9.75 -33.17 -14.48
CA TRP A 8 -8.35 -32.89 -14.16
C TRP A 8 -7.72 -31.74 -14.99
N VAL A 9 -8.28 -31.35 -16.15
CA VAL A 9 -7.79 -30.18 -16.89
C VAL A 9 -8.39 -28.85 -16.42
N VAL A 10 -9.49 -28.88 -15.64
CA VAL A 10 -10.18 -27.65 -15.21
C VAL A 10 -9.33 -26.86 -14.23
N LEU A 11 -8.72 -27.51 -13.23
CA LEU A 11 -7.90 -26.83 -12.23
C LEU A 11 -6.64 -26.18 -12.84
N PRO A 12 -5.81 -26.88 -13.66
CA PRO A 12 -4.70 -26.24 -14.36
C PRO A 12 -5.13 -25.09 -15.26
N PHE A 13 -6.27 -25.21 -15.94
CA PHE A 13 -6.81 -24.14 -16.78
C PHE A 13 -7.20 -22.90 -15.94
N LEU A 14 -7.88 -23.09 -14.81
CA LEU A 14 -8.22 -22.00 -13.90
C LEU A 14 -6.97 -21.33 -13.30
N LEU A 15 -5.95 -22.12 -12.91
CA LEU A 15 -4.68 -21.59 -12.45
C LEU A 15 -3.96 -20.78 -13.54
N LEU A 16 -3.98 -21.26 -14.78
CA LEU A 16 -3.41 -20.55 -15.92
C LEU A 16 -4.11 -19.21 -16.15
N VAL A 17 -5.46 -19.20 -16.15
CA VAL A 17 -6.25 -17.96 -16.26
C VAL A 17 -5.94 -17.00 -15.12
N ALA A 18 -5.84 -17.49 -13.88
CA ALA A 18 -5.50 -16.66 -12.73
C ALA A 18 -4.10 -16.01 -12.87
N ILE A 19 -3.11 -16.76 -13.35
CA ILE A 19 -1.76 -16.24 -13.63
C ILE A 19 -1.81 -15.14 -14.69
N PHE A 20 -2.58 -15.34 -15.78
CA PHE A 20 -2.73 -14.32 -16.82
C PHE A 20 -3.53 -13.08 -16.38
N MET A 21 -4.39 -13.23 -15.38
CA MET A 21 -5.16 -12.13 -14.78
C MET A 21 -4.37 -11.36 -13.71
N GLN A 22 -3.14 -11.79 -13.37
CA GLN A 22 -2.29 -11.07 -12.44
C GLN A 22 -1.94 -9.69 -13.04
N GLN A 23 -2.60 -8.65 -12.55
CA GLN A 23 -2.28 -7.27 -12.91
C GLN A 23 -0.97 -6.88 -12.21
N CYS A 24 0.17 -7.06 -12.88
CA CYS A 24 1.43 -6.48 -12.43
C CYS A 24 1.37 -4.96 -12.60
N VAL A 25 1.19 -4.22 -11.50
CA VAL A 25 1.32 -2.77 -11.51
C VAL A 25 2.81 -2.43 -11.63
N HIS A 26 3.21 -1.87 -12.77
CA HIS A 26 4.51 -1.23 -12.90
C HIS A 26 4.45 0.16 -12.26
N GLY A 27 4.60 0.20 -10.93
CA GLY A 27 4.77 1.44 -10.20
C GLY A 27 6.22 1.93 -10.33
N GLY A 28 6.48 2.81 -11.29
CA GLY A 28 7.72 3.58 -11.28
C GLY A 28 7.63 4.65 -10.20
N SER A 29 8.58 4.71 -9.27
CA SER A 29 8.62 5.79 -8.29
C SER A 29 8.77 7.13 -9.03
N GLN A 30 7.78 8.02 -8.93
CA GLN A 30 7.84 9.34 -9.55
C GLN A 30 8.83 10.28 -8.86
N VAL A 31 9.19 9.96 -7.61
CA VAL A 31 10.12 10.74 -6.78
C VAL A 31 11.20 9.83 -6.23
N PRO A 32 12.40 10.36 -5.91
CA PRO A 32 13.41 9.60 -5.18
C PRO A 32 12.86 9.07 -3.86
N CYS A 33 13.30 7.88 -3.45
CA CYS A 33 13.05 7.39 -2.10
C CYS A 33 13.72 8.35 -1.11
N LEU A 34 12.92 9.04 -0.29
CA LEU A 34 13.40 9.95 0.73
C LEU A 34 13.42 9.23 2.08
N PHE A 35 14.61 8.99 2.62
CA PHE A 35 14.78 8.60 4.01
C PHE A 35 14.98 9.85 4.86
N VAL A 36 13.97 10.21 5.64
CA VAL A 36 14.08 11.29 6.63
C VAL A 36 14.34 10.66 8.00
N PHE A 37 15.53 10.89 8.54
CA PHE A 37 15.82 10.58 9.94
C PHE A 37 15.39 11.81 10.75
N GLY A 38 14.37 11.64 11.59
CA GLY A 38 13.61 12.74 12.19
C GLY A 38 14.46 13.76 12.93
N ASP A 39 14.22 15.03 12.62
CA ASP A 39 14.54 16.18 13.47
C ASP A 39 13.22 16.81 13.99
N PHE A 40 13.27 18.00 14.59
CA PHE A 40 12.06 18.66 15.10
C PHE A 40 11.09 19.13 13.99
N LEU A 41 11.56 19.38 12.76
CA LEU A 41 10.73 19.76 11.61
C LEU A 41 9.99 18.54 11.02
N PHE A 42 10.56 17.35 11.18
CA PHE A 42 10.02 16.09 10.64
C PHE A 42 9.42 15.18 11.73
N ASP A 43 9.01 15.73 12.87
CA ASP A 43 8.27 14.99 13.90
C ASP A 43 6.83 14.71 13.43
N ASN A 44 6.42 13.44 13.47
CA ASN A 44 5.09 13.01 13.05
C ASN A 44 3.97 13.34 14.07
N GLY A 45 4.28 14.07 15.15
CA GLY A 45 3.30 14.52 16.15
C GLY A 45 2.87 13.44 17.15
N ASN A 46 3.64 12.37 17.31
CA ASN A 46 3.34 11.32 18.30
C ASN A 46 4.09 11.52 19.64
N ASN A 47 4.83 12.63 19.80
CA ASN A 47 5.64 12.91 20.97
C ASN A 47 4.83 13.38 22.22
N ASN A 48 3.51 13.18 22.23
CA ASN A 48 2.60 13.70 23.27
C ASN A 48 2.94 13.24 24.69
N LYS A 49 3.62 12.10 24.83
CA LYS A 49 4.05 11.55 26.13
C LYS A 49 5.48 11.95 26.53
N LEU A 50 6.20 12.67 25.67
CA LEU A 50 7.56 13.12 25.97
C LEU A 50 7.55 14.50 26.65
N PRO A 51 8.45 14.76 27.61
CA PRO A 51 8.59 16.04 28.30
C PRO A 51 9.29 17.08 27.41
N THR A 52 8.62 17.48 26.32
CA THR A 52 9.09 18.49 25.36
C THR A 52 8.00 19.54 25.13
N THR A 53 8.40 20.81 25.03
CA THR A 53 7.52 21.94 24.67
C THR A 53 7.25 22.00 23.17
N THR A 54 8.10 21.39 22.35
CA THR A 54 7.95 21.36 20.90
C THR A 54 7.02 20.21 20.53
N LYS A 55 5.78 20.55 20.16
CA LYS A 55 4.77 19.60 19.68
C LYS A 55 4.51 19.86 18.21
N SER A 56 4.63 18.84 17.37
CA SER A 56 4.34 18.95 15.93
C SER A 56 2.90 18.55 15.59
N ASN A 57 1.95 18.81 16.51
CA ASN A 57 0.53 18.52 16.34
C ASN A 57 -0.16 19.58 15.46
N TYR A 58 -0.07 19.47 14.14
CA TYR A 58 -0.75 20.36 13.21
C TYR A 58 -1.68 19.60 12.26
N LYS A 59 -2.86 20.16 12.01
CA LYS A 59 -3.77 19.65 10.99
C LYS A 59 -3.39 20.22 9.61
N PRO A 60 -3.68 19.51 8.51
CA PRO A 60 -4.24 18.15 8.45
C PRO A 60 -3.16 17.06 8.53
N TYR A 61 -3.45 15.98 9.24
CA TYR A 61 -2.71 14.72 9.15
C TYR A 61 -3.24 13.84 8.02
N GLY A 62 -2.49 12.80 7.63
CA GLY A 62 -2.93 11.80 6.65
C GLY A 62 -4.35 11.25 6.90
N ILE A 63 -4.75 11.10 8.16
CA ILE A 63 -6.10 10.67 8.56
C ILE A 63 -7.18 11.74 8.37
N ASP A 64 -6.82 13.02 8.34
CA ASP A 64 -7.74 14.13 8.11
C ASP A 64 -8.09 14.31 6.62
N PHE A 65 -7.38 13.63 5.70
CA PHE A 65 -7.72 13.66 4.28
C PHE A 65 -8.92 12.73 4.02
N PRO A 66 -10.00 13.21 3.37
CA PRO A 66 -11.21 12.40 3.12
C PRO A 66 -10.96 11.12 2.30
N ILE A 67 -9.91 11.12 1.49
CA ILE A 67 -9.51 9.98 0.65
C ILE A 67 -8.37 9.13 1.27
N GLY A 68 -7.96 9.45 2.50
CA GLY A 68 -6.78 8.87 3.14
C GLY A 68 -5.46 9.53 2.72
N PRO A 69 -4.33 9.10 3.30
CA PRO A 69 -3.02 9.54 2.85
C PRO A 69 -2.78 9.06 1.40
N THR A 70 -2.21 9.95 0.58
CA THR A 70 -1.74 9.65 -0.78
C THR A 70 -0.85 8.43 -0.84
#